data_AF-A0A8S1J8Q7-F1
#
_entry.id   AF-A0A8S1J8Q7-F1
#
_cell.length_a   1.000
_cell.length_b   1.000
_cell.length_c   1.000
_cell.angle_alpha   90.00
_cell.angle_beta   90.00
_cell.angle_gamma   90.00
#
_symmetry.space_group_name_H-M   'P 1'
#
loop_
_entity.id
_entity.type
_entity.pdbx_description
1 polymer ?
#
loop_
_entity_poly.entity_id
_entity_poly.type
_entity_poly.pdbx_seq_one_letter_code
_entity_poly.pdbx_strand_id
1 'polypeptide(L)'
;MHRRIGSWGLQTGFETPRRGGAKNGEIGVRLNASWNGLSQISCIAQMIFGVLLFATASWYLTAAGKTSGQVIGGASLLIGAIGLLGMANQKPQFQTLFIVGMGCMALLTFEFVGQVGRDMEVHCNFAESYVRLAHLEESVVSMNKEHVVEQLFARLNELDDMMDMVSEGTVHLTEMRAAQEDLKKRDREYIEGKVASLHHHAEAVMEHVYAKAKALEEEHKGDPQKIAEQKMARTVLEGHLNNVEKVLEHLSHKKKSGEGLTYGEYEMLYNALKDGHPDKLTMKAEQEHLPHVKASFERTEKDEYHELDLTNKWADMDKIFFEKEEARKLFEAKMSEMNKASATKDRQAFEKSLMASLSDLPVHCLSEVSHYQSMKWGGWALMLSQLMAAYVAATSLVVGPKHD
;
A
#
# COMPACT_ATOMS: atom_id res chain seq x y z
N MET A 1 43.76 23.61 13.70
CA MET A 1 42.34 23.22 13.54
C MET A 1 41.69 23.14 14.91
N HIS A 2 41.06 24.22 15.38
CA HIS A 2 40.16 24.21 16.54
C HIS A 2 39.07 25.24 16.26
N ARG A 3 37.85 24.78 15.92
CA ARG A 3 36.67 25.63 15.77
C ARG A 3 36.12 25.94 17.16
N ARG A 4 36.14 27.22 17.54
CA ARG A 4 35.33 27.76 18.63
C ARG A 4 33.87 27.73 18.20
N ILE A 5 33.03 27.03 18.95
CA ILE A 5 31.58 27.11 18.86
C ILE A 5 31.17 28.38 19.59
N GLY A 6 30.56 29.32 18.87
CA GLY A 6 30.04 30.57 19.40
C GLY A 6 28.84 30.31 20.31
N SER A 7 28.87 30.88 21.51
CA SER A 7 27.71 30.96 22.39
C SER A 7 26.71 31.93 21.80
N TRP A 8 25.52 31.44 21.47
CA TRP A 8 24.37 32.30 21.18
C TRP A 8 23.87 32.90 22.50
N GLY A 9 24.42 34.05 22.86
CA GLY A 9 23.88 34.90 23.91
C GLY A 9 22.58 35.52 23.41
N LEU A 10 21.45 34.88 23.74
CA LEU A 10 20.14 35.52 23.72
C LEU A 10 20.11 36.53 24.88
N GLN A 11 20.65 37.73 24.64
CA GLN A 11 20.32 38.91 25.43
C GLN A 11 18.91 39.33 25.06
N THR A 12 17.90 38.74 25.70
CA THR A 12 16.57 39.33 25.77
C THR A 12 16.67 40.55 26.70
N GLY A 13 16.87 41.72 26.10
CA GLY A 13 16.78 43.01 26.79
C GLY A 13 15.33 43.25 27.23
N PHE A 14 14.94 42.66 28.36
CA PHE A 14 13.79 43.10 29.13
C PHE A 14 14.32 44.07 30.19
N GLU A 15 14.42 45.35 29.81
CA GLU A 15 14.65 46.43 30.76
C GLU A 15 13.46 46.47 31.72
N THR A 16 13.64 45.92 32.92
CA THR A 16 12.67 46.10 34.00
C THR A 16 12.61 47.58 34.37
N PRO A 17 11.42 48.22 34.39
CA PRO A 17 11.30 49.60 34.79
C PRO A 17 11.78 49.78 36.24
N ARG A 18 12.82 50.61 36.42
CA ARG A 18 13.35 51.00 37.73
C ARG A 18 12.28 51.76 38.52
N ARG A 19 11.90 51.17 39.66
CA ARG A 19 11.41 51.78 40.91
C ARG A 19 10.56 53.06 40.75
N GLY A 20 9.25 52.86 40.74
CA GLY A 20 8.29 53.84 41.25
C GLY A 20 7.57 53.29 42.49
N GLY A 21 7.77 53.93 43.64
CA GLY A 21 6.84 53.98 44.79
C GLY A 21 6.65 52.73 45.66
N ALA A 22 6.82 52.90 46.98
CA ALA A 22 6.50 51.91 48.02
C ALA A 22 5.08 51.31 47.94
N LYS A 23 4.14 51.98 47.24
CA LYS A 23 2.78 51.48 46.98
C LYS A 23 2.73 50.29 46.00
N ASN A 24 3.70 50.14 45.10
CA ASN A 24 3.77 49.01 44.18
C ASN A 24 4.29 47.72 44.85
N GLY A 25 5.04 47.86 45.95
CA GLY A 25 5.48 46.73 46.77
C GLY A 25 4.33 46.05 47.51
N GLU A 26 3.41 46.83 48.08
CA GLU A 26 2.22 46.29 48.79
C GLU A 26 1.27 45.53 47.85
N ILE A 27 1.10 46.01 46.62
CA ILE A 27 0.27 45.33 45.61
C ILE A 27 0.93 43.99 45.22
N GLY A 28 2.24 43.96 45.00
CA GLY A 28 2.99 42.73 44.69
C GLY A 28 2.93 41.69 45.81
N VAL A 29 3.04 42.11 47.07
CA VAL A 29 2.94 41.21 48.24
C VAL A 29 1.54 40.60 48.36
N ARG A 30 0.48 41.40 48.16
CA ARG A 30 -0.90 40.90 48.17
C ARG A 30 -1.18 39.94 47.02
N LEU A 31 -0.68 40.23 45.81
CA LEU A 31 -0.83 39.37 44.65
C LEU A 31 -0.14 38.02 44.88
N ASN A 32 1.09 38.03 45.39
CA ASN A 32 1.85 36.81 45.69
C ASN A 32 1.15 35.97 46.76
N ALA A 33 0.63 36.61 47.82
CA ALA A 33 -0.16 35.91 48.84
C ALA A 33 -1.41 35.24 48.25
N SER A 34 -2.12 35.89 47.31
CA SER A 34 -3.28 35.29 46.66
C SER A 34 -2.93 34.11 45.75
N TRP A 35 -1.81 34.19 45.00
CA TRP A 35 -1.36 33.09 44.15
C TRP A 35 -0.89 31.87 44.97
N ASN A 36 -0.21 32.09 46.10
CA ASN A 36 0.16 31.01 47.01
C ASN A 36 -1.07 30.34 47.63
N GLY A 37 -2.08 31.12 48.02
CA GLY A 37 -3.34 30.56 48.53
C GLY A 37 -4.07 29.71 47.47
N LEU A 38 -4.17 30.21 46.23
CA LEU A 38 -4.74 29.44 45.12
C LEU A 38 -3.95 28.16 44.82
N SER A 39 -2.62 28.23 44.93
CA SER A 39 -1.77 27.07 44.71
C SER A 39 -1.88 26.02 45.81
N GLN A 40 -2.10 26.43 47.07
CA GLN A 40 -2.38 25.50 48.17
C GLN A 40 -3.73 24.81 47.99
N ILE A 41 -4.77 25.57 47.61
CA ILE A 41 -6.10 25.03 47.33
C ILE A 41 -6.03 24.01 46.18
N SER A 42 -5.27 24.30 45.12
CA SER A 42 -5.12 23.39 43.99
C SER A 42 -4.36 22.11 44.37
N CYS A 43 -3.33 22.18 45.22
CA CYS A 43 -2.67 20.99 45.74
C CYS A 43 -3.60 20.12 46.62
N ILE A 44 -4.42 20.73 47.48
CA ILE A 44 -5.40 20.00 48.31
C ILE A 44 -6.44 19.32 47.41
N ALA A 45 -6.99 20.05 46.43
CA ALA A 45 -7.93 19.50 45.47
C ALA A 45 -7.32 18.31 44.72
N GLN A 46 -6.06 18.42 44.30
CA GLN A 46 -5.33 17.34 43.64
C GLN A 46 -5.19 16.10 44.51
N MET A 47 -4.89 16.27 45.80
CA MET A 47 -4.84 15.14 46.75
C MET A 47 -6.21 14.49 46.92
N ILE A 48 -7.28 15.28 47.05
CA ILE A 48 -8.65 14.76 47.17
C ILE A 48 -9.02 13.96 45.93
N PHE A 49 -8.80 14.49 44.72
CA PHE A 49 -9.08 13.75 43.48
C PHE A 49 -8.20 12.51 43.34
N GLY A 50 -6.93 12.57 43.79
CA GLY A 50 -6.05 11.40 43.83
C GLY A 50 -6.57 10.28 44.74
N VAL A 51 -7.05 10.61 45.93
CA VAL A 51 -7.67 9.65 46.87
C VAL A 51 -8.97 9.09 46.30
N LEU A 52 -9.82 9.94 45.72
CA LEU A 52 -11.07 9.50 45.09
C LEU A 52 -10.79 8.54 43.94
N LEU A 53 -9.83 8.86 43.06
CA LEU A 53 -9.42 7.97 41.97
C LEU A 53 -8.88 6.65 42.52
N PHE A 54 -8.04 6.69 43.55
CA PHE A 54 -7.49 5.49 44.19
C PHE A 54 -8.60 4.58 44.75
N ALA A 55 -9.53 5.15 45.51
CA ALA A 55 -10.62 4.41 46.15
C ALA A 55 -11.58 3.82 45.10
N THR A 56 -11.98 4.64 44.14
CA THR A 56 -12.88 4.19 43.07
C THR A 56 -12.21 3.15 42.17
N ALA A 57 -10.92 3.28 41.85
CA ALA A 57 -10.19 2.28 41.07
C ALA A 57 -10.08 0.96 41.83
N SER A 58 -9.93 1.01 43.15
CA SER A 58 -9.87 -0.18 44.00
C SER A 58 -11.19 -0.93 44.10
N TRP A 59 -12.32 -0.23 44.02
CA TRP A 59 -13.66 -0.82 44.14
C TRP A 59 -14.26 -1.25 42.80
N TYR A 60 -14.02 -0.51 41.73
CA TYR A 60 -14.75 -0.70 40.47
C TYR A 60 -13.92 -1.28 39.31
N LEU A 61 -12.59 -1.18 39.35
CA LEU A 61 -11.75 -1.69 38.26
C LEU A 61 -11.16 -3.06 38.59
N THR A 62 -11.01 -3.89 37.55
CA THR A 62 -10.38 -5.22 37.63
C THR A 62 -8.97 -5.19 37.05
N ALA A 63 -8.11 -6.11 37.53
CA ALA A 63 -6.76 -6.36 37.04
C ALA A 63 -5.90 -5.11 36.76
N ALA A 64 -5.61 -4.84 35.48
CA ALA A 64 -4.68 -3.79 35.05
C ALA A 64 -5.20 -2.38 35.35
N GLY A 65 -6.49 -2.12 35.12
CA GLY A 65 -7.13 -0.82 35.40
C GLY A 65 -7.10 -0.46 36.88
N LYS A 66 -7.20 -1.46 37.77
CA LYS A 66 -7.06 -1.26 39.22
C LYS A 66 -5.65 -0.79 39.57
N THR A 67 -4.64 -1.49 39.07
CA THR A 67 -3.23 -1.15 39.39
C THR A 67 -2.83 0.22 38.85
N SER A 68 -3.22 0.57 37.62
CA SER A 68 -2.92 1.87 37.04
C SER A 68 -3.63 3.00 37.77
N GLY A 69 -4.92 2.84 38.09
CA GLY A 69 -5.67 3.81 38.88
C GLY A 69 -5.11 4.02 40.29
N GLN A 70 -4.67 2.94 40.96
CA GLN A 70 -4.01 3.02 42.27
C GLN A 70 -2.65 3.73 42.20
N VAL A 71 -1.82 3.42 41.20
CA VAL A 71 -0.52 4.08 41.01
C VAL A 71 -0.71 5.56 40.73
N ILE A 72 -1.65 5.93 39.85
CA ILE A 72 -1.91 7.34 39.49
C ILE A 72 -2.52 8.10 40.67
N GLY A 73 -3.48 7.50 41.38
CA GLY A 73 -4.08 8.11 42.57
C GLY A 73 -3.06 8.32 43.69
N GLY A 74 -2.22 7.31 43.95
CA GLY A 74 -1.14 7.38 44.93
C GLY A 74 -0.06 8.41 44.57
N ALA A 75 0.38 8.43 43.30
CA ALA A 75 1.35 9.41 42.82
C ALA A 75 0.79 10.84 42.86
N SER A 76 -0.49 11.03 42.54
CA SER A 76 -1.17 12.34 42.66
C SER A 76 -1.18 12.85 44.10
N LEU A 77 -1.41 11.95 45.07
CA LEU A 77 -1.36 12.28 46.49
C LEU A 77 0.05 12.71 46.92
N LEU A 78 1.08 11.93 46.52
CA LEU A 78 2.46 12.23 46.85
C LEU A 78 2.92 13.57 46.25
N ILE A 79 2.61 13.82 44.98
CA ILE A 79 2.97 15.07 44.31
C ILE A 79 2.20 16.26 44.90
N GLY A 80 0.92 16.10 45.22
CA GLY A 80 0.14 17.12 45.94
C GLY A 80 0.74 17.47 47.30
N ALA A 81 1.18 16.46 48.06
CA ALA A 81 1.86 16.65 49.35
C ALA A 81 3.22 17.36 49.20
N ILE A 82 4.01 16.99 48.18
CA ILE A 82 5.26 17.67 47.83
C ILE A 82 5.01 19.14 47.49
N GLY A 83 3.95 19.43 46.73
CA GLY A 83 3.53 20.80 46.40
C GLY A 83 3.19 21.63 47.65
N LEU A 84 2.40 21.06 48.56
CA LEU A 84 2.06 21.72 49.83
C LEU A 84 3.29 21.99 50.70
N LEU A 85 4.19 21.02 50.84
CA LEU A 85 5.44 21.19 51.59
C LEU A 85 6.37 22.22 50.94
N GLY A 86 6.40 22.27 49.60
CA GLY A 86 7.18 23.25 48.86
C GLY A 86 6.68 24.68 49.09
N MET A 87 5.36 24.87 49.13
CA MET A 87 4.75 26.18 49.40
C MET A 87 4.91 26.60 50.86
N ALA A 88 4.76 25.68 51.81
CA ALA A 88 4.95 25.96 53.23
C ALA A 88 6.39 26.39 53.55
N ASN A 89 7.37 25.74 52.92
CA ASN A 89 8.79 26.01 53.15
C ASN A 89 9.41 27.05 52.20
N GLN A 90 8.64 27.56 51.24
CA GLN A 90 9.08 28.52 50.21
C GLN A 90 10.37 28.09 49.47
N LYS A 91 10.54 26.79 49.24
CA LYS A 91 11.74 26.24 48.59
C LYS A 91 11.48 26.06 47.08
N PRO A 92 12.23 26.74 46.19
CA PRO A 92 11.98 26.70 44.74
C PRO A 92 12.16 25.31 44.15
N GLN A 93 13.08 24.50 44.70
CA GLN A 93 13.32 23.12 44.25
C GLN A 93 12.07 22.23 44.34
N PHE A 94 11.28 22.36 45.41
CA PHE A 94 10.04 21.60 45.58
C PHE A 94 8.94 22.09 44.62
N GLN A 95 8.90 23.39 44.31
CA GLN A 95 7.96 23.95 43.33
C GLN A 95 8.29 23.48 41.91
N THR A 96 9.57 23.45 41.52
CA THR A 96 9.98 22.91 40.23
C THR A 96 9.66 21.41 40.13
N LEU A 97 9.95 20.63 41.18
CA LEU A 97 9.61 19.21 41.24
C LEU A 97 8.10 18.98 41.14
N PHE A 98 7.30 19.83 41.80
CA PHE A 98 5.85 19.80 41.70
C PHE A 98 5.38 20.06 40.26
N ILE A 99 5.85 21.12 39.60
CA ILE A 99 5.45 21.44 38.21
C ILE A 99 5.79 20.30 37.26
N VAL A 100 7.01 19.77 37.33
CA VAL A 100 7.44 18.63 36.51
C VAL A 100 6.60 17.38 36.82
N GLY A 101 6.37 17.10 38.11
CA GLY A 101 5.52 16.01 38.56
C GLY A 101 4.09 16.12 38.01
N MET A 102 3.49 17.30 38.05
CA MET A 102 2.15 17.56 37.53
C MET A 102 2.07 17.36 36.00
N GLY A 103 3.12 17.73 35.27
CA GLY A 103 3.23 17.46 33.83
C GLY A 103 3.28 15.95 33.54
N CYS A 104 4.12 15.19 34.25
CA CYS A 104 4.18 13.74 34.12
C CYS A 104 2.84 13.07 34.50
N MET A 105 2.19 13.55 35.57
CA MET A 105 0.90 13.02 36.01
C MET A 105 -0.23 13.30 35.03
N ALA A 106 -0.23 14.46 34.35
CA ALA A 106 -1.20 14.75 33.30
C ALA A 106 -1.10 13.77 32.13
N LEU A 107 0.12 13.41 31.73
CA LEU A 107 0.36 12.41 30.68
C LEU A 107 -0.12 11.02 31.12
N LEU A 108 0.24 10.58 32.33
CA LEU A 108 -0.20 9.30 32.88
C LEU A 108 -1.73 9.22 33.04
N THR A 109 -2.36 10.33 33.45
CA THR A 109 -3.82 10.41 33.59
C THR A 109 -4.50 10.35 32.22
N PHE A 110 -3.94 10.99 31.19
CA PHE A 110 -4.42 10.89 29.82
C PHE A 110 -4.35 9.47 29.26
N GLU A 111 -3.22 8.79 29.45
CA GLU A 111 -3.06 7.38 29.04
C GLU A 111 -4.06 6.47 29.75
N PHE A 112 -4.26 6.67 31.06
CA PHE A 112 -5.24 5.93 31.85
C PHE A 112 -6.67 6.12 31.33
N VAL A 113 -7.09 7.36 31.04
CA VAL A 113 -8.41 7.63 30.46
C VAL A 113 -8.59 6.92 29.12
N GLY A 114 -7.54 6.90 28.28
CA GLY A 114 -7.55 6.19 27.00
C GLY A 114 -7.57 4.66 27.14
N GLN A 115 -6.88 4.11 28.14
CA GLN A 115 -6.90 2.68 28.44
C GLN A 115 -8.27 2.23 28.96
N VAL A 116 -8.81 2.94 29.95
CA VAL A 116 -10.12 2.63 30.54
C VAL A 116 -11.24 2.66 29.48
N GLY A 117 -11.18 3.60 28.52
CA GLY A 117 -12.13 3.65 27.41
C GLY A 117 -12.03 2.44 26.47
N ARG A 118 -10.81 2.02 26.11
CA ARG A 118 -10.59 0.88 25.22
C ARG A 118 -10.94 -0.45 25.86
N ASP A 119 -10.54 -0.65 27.12
CA ASP A 119 -10.79 -1.90 27.84
C ASP A 119 -12.30 -2.13 28.00
N MET A 120 -13.07 -1.08 28.29
CA MET A 120 -14.54 -1.14 28.38
C MET A 120 -15.18 -1.55 27.04
N GLU A 121 -14.81 -0.89 25.95
CA GLU A 121 -15.37 -1.18 24.62
C GLU A 121 -15.05 -2.61 24.20
N VAL A 122 -13.82 -3.05 24.43
CA VAL A 122 -13.38 -4.41 24.10
C VAL A 122 -14.13 -5.45 24.93
N HIS A 123 -14.22 -5.30 26.26
CA HIS A 123 -14.89 -6.28 27.11
C HIS A 123 -16.41 -6.35 26.86
N CYS A 124 -17.08 -5.21 26.65
CA CYS A 124 -18.51 -5.20 26.33
C CYS A 124 -18.77 -5.79 24.94
N ASN A 125 -17.95 -5.46 23.94
CA ASN A 125 -18.09 -6.00 22.59
C ASN A 125 -17.79 -7.51 22.56
N PHE A 126 -16.82 -8.00 23.34
CA PHE A 126 -16.56 -9.43 23.46
C PHE A 126 -17.70 -10.15 24.18
N ALA A 127 -18.24 -9.59 25.26
CA ALA A 127 -19.38 -10.17 25.96
C ALA A 127 -20.62 -10.23 25.05
N GLU A 128 -20.91 -9.15 24.32
CA GLU A 128 -21.99 -9.12 23.33
C GLU A 128 -21.76 -10.15 22.22
N SER A 129 -20.55 -10.21 21.67
CA SER A 129 -20.20 -11.19 20.64
C SER A 129 -20.34 -12.62 21.14
N TYR A 130 -19.96 -12.88 22.39
CA TYR A 130 -20.12 -14.18 23.02
C TYR A 130 -21.58 -14.57 23.18
N VAL A 131 -22.44 -13.66 23.65
CA VAL A 131 -23.89 -13.90 23.76
C VAL A 131 -24.50 -14.14 22.37
N ARG A 132 -24.11 -13.35 21.36
CA ARG A 132 -24.55 -13.55 19.98
C ARG A 132 -24.13 -14.92 19.44
N LEU A 133 -22.90 -15.34 19.72
CA LEU A 133 -22.38 -16.63 19.29
C LEU A 133 -23.09 -17.79 19.98
N ALA A 134 -23.27 -17.72 21.30
CA ALA A 134 -24.00 -18.73 22.07
C ALA A 134 -25.46 -18.85 21.61
N HIS A 135 -26.12 -17.71 21.35
CA HIS A 135 -27.48 -17.71 20.82
C HIS A 135 -27.56 -18.26 19.39
N LEU A 136 -26.55 -17.98 18.56
CA LEU A 136 -26.45 -18.56 17.22
C LEU A 136 -26.22 -20.07 17.29
N GLU A 137 -25.37 -20.54 18.20
CA GLU A 137 -25.13 -21.98 18.43
C GLU A 137 -26.42 -22.69 18.88
N GLU A 138 -27.14 -22.13 19.86
CA GLU A 138 -28.42 -22.67 20.32
C GLU A 138 -29.47 -22.67 19.20
N SER A 139 -29.53 -21.58 18.43
CA SER A 139 -30.45 -21.47 17.30
C SER A 139 -30.11 -22.48 16.20
N VAL A 140 -28.83 -22.67 15.88
CA VAL A 140 -28.36 -23.67 14.91
C VAL A 140 -28.66 -25.09 15.38
N VAL A 141 -28.52 -25.38 16.68
CA VAL A 141 -28.90 -26.67 17.27
C VAL A 141 -30.41 -26.90 17.20
N SER A 142 -31.21 -25.82 17.33
CA SER A 142 -32.68 -25.88 17.24
C SER A 142 -33.22 -25.95 15.82
N MET A 143 -32.43 -25.53 14.82
CA MET A 143 -32.79 -25.63 13.40
C MET A 143 -32.66 -27.08 12.92
N ASN A 144 -33.53 -27.45 11.99
CA ASN A 144 -33.53 -28.80 11.42
C ASN A 144 -32.17 -29.08 10.77
N LYS A 145 -31.42 -30.06 11.30
CA LYS A 145 -30.00 -30.31 10.96
C LYS A 145 -29.76 -30.46 9.45
N GLU A 146 -30.77 -30.92 8.71
CA GLU A 146 -30.72 -31.06 7.26
C GLU A 146 -30.55 -29.71 6.53
N HIS A 147 -31.27 -28.65 6.94
CA HIS A 147 -31.19 -27.35 6.27
C HIS A 147 -29.88 -26.60 6.55
N VAL A 148 -29.33 -26.71 7.77
CA VAL A 148 -28.04 -26.09 8.12
C VAL A 148 -26.91 -26.79 7.36
N VAL A 149 -26.96 -28.11 7.26
CA VAL A 149 -25.99 -28.92 6.52
C VAL A 149 -26.08 -28.62 5.03
N GLU A 150 -27.27 -28.52 4.44
CA GLU A 150 -27.47 -28.11 3.04
C GLU A 150 -26.91 -26.70 2.76
N GLN A 151 -27.13 -25.74 3.65
CA GLN A 151 -26.61 -24.38 3.49
C GLN A 151 -25.08 -24.32 3.66
N LEU A 152 -24.50 -25.11 4.56
CA LEU A 152 -23.05 -25.23 4.69
C LEU A 152 -22.44 -25.89 3.46
N PHE A 153 -23.02 -26.97 2.94
CA PHE A 153 -22.59 -27.62 1.71
C PHE A 153 -22.71 -26.70 0.50
N ALA A 154 -23.76 -25.89 0.41
CA ALA A 154 -23.92 -24.87 -0.63
C ALA A 154 -22.75 -23.88 -0.64
N ARG A 155 -22.38 -23.37 0.54
CA ARG A 155 -21.32 -22.37 0.69
C ARG A 155 -19.93 -22.96 0.49
N LEU A 156 -19.73 -24.21 0.91
CA LEU A 156 -18.49 -24.94 0.65
C LEU A 156 -18.31 -25.22 -0.84
N ASN A 157 -19.37 -25.64 -1.53
CA ASN A 157 -19.32 -25.84 -2.99
C ASN A 157 -19.08 -24.51 -3.73
N GLU A 158 -19.69 -23.40 -3.29
CA GLU A 158 -19.42 -22.07 -3.87
C GLU A 158 -17.95 -21.64 -3.69
N LEU A 159 -17.35 -21.95 -2.54
CA LEU A 159 -15.93 -21.67 -2.28
C LEU A 159 -15.01 -22.58 -3.11
N ASP A 160 -15.37 -23.85 -3.28
CA ASP A 160 -14.62 -24.81 -4.09
C ASP A 160 -14.66 -24.43 -5.57
N ASP A 161 -15.84 -24.07 -6.10
CA ASP A 161 -16.00 -23.57 -7.47
C ASP A 161 -15.20 -22.29 -7.74
N MET A 162 -15.12 -21.37 -6.76
CA MET A 162 -14.28 -20.18 -6.87
C MET A 162 -12.78 -20.52 -6.84
N MET A 163 -12.36 -21.51 -6.05
CA MET A 163 -10.97 -21.96 -6.04
C MET A 163 -10.59 -22.67 -7.34
N ASP A 164 -11.46 -23.50 -7.88
CA ASP A 164 -11.27 -24.15 -9.19
C ASP A 164 -11.21 -23.12 -10.31
N MET A 165 -12.07 -22.10 -10.31
CA MET A 165 -12.03 -21.02 -11.30
C MET A 165 -10.71 -20.24 -11.24
N VAL A 166 -10.19 -19.98 -10.05
CA VAL A 166 -8.90 -19.31 -9.88
C VAL A 166 -7.75 -20.24 -10.30
N SER A 167 -7.81 -21.52 -9.96
CA SER A 167 -6.81 -22.51 -10.35
C SER A 167 -6.77 -22.72 -11.86
N GLU A 168 -7.90 -22.98 -12.50
CA GLU A 168 -8.01 -23.15 -13.96
C GLU A 168 -7.66 -21.85 -14.71
N GLY A 169 -8.12 -20.70 -14.21
CA GLY A 169 -7.77 -19.39 -14.78
C GLY A 169 -6.27 -19.08 -14.68
N THR A 170 -5.61 -19.46 -13.59
CA THR A 170 -4.17 -19.25 -13.42
C THR A 170 -3.34 -20.21 -14.27
N VAL A 171 -3.72 -21.49 -14.34
CA VAL A 171 -3.07 -22.47 -15.22
C VAL A 171 -3.21 -22.03 -16.68
N HIS A 172 -4.39 -21.63 -17.12
CA HIS A 172 -4.60 -21.18 -18.50
C HIS A 172 -3.82 -19.91 -18.83
N LEU A 173 -3.78 -18.93 -17.92
CA LEU A 173 -2.95 -17.74 -18.09
C LEU A 173 -1.46 -18.11 -18.23
N THR A 174 -0.99 -19.13 -17.50
CA THR A 174 0.40 -19.60 -17.62
C THR A 174 0.65 -20.32 -18.95
N GLU A 175 -0.29 -21.16 -19.41
CA GLU A 175 -0.21 -21.82 -20.73
C GLU A 175 -0.22 -20.80 -21.87
N MET A 176 -1.07 -19.78 -21.77
CA MET A 176 -1.14 -18.68 -22.74
C MET A 176 0.16 -17.89 -22.80
N ARG A 177 0.72 -17.52 -21.64
CA ARG A 177 2.02 -16.84 -21.58
C ARG A 177 3.12 -17.70 -22.17
N ALA A 178 3.15 -19.01 -21.88
CA ALA A 178 4.12 -19.93 -22.45
C ALA A 178 3.98 -20.02 -23.98
N ALA A 179 2.76 -20.10 -24.50
CA ALA A 179 2.50 -20.12 -25.95
C ALA A 179 2.89 -18.79 -26.62
N GLN A 180 2.64 -17.65 -25.97
CA GLN A 180 3.04 -16.33 -26.44
C GLN A 180 4.56 -16.15 -26.46
N GLU A 181 5.26 -16.60 -25.40
CA GLU A 181 6.71 -16.58 -25.34
C GLU A 181 7.34 -17.47 -26.43
N ASP A 182 6.78 -18.66 -26.66
CA ASP A 182 7.22 -19.57 -27.72
C ASP A 182 6.99 -18.95 -29.11
N LEU A 183 5.84 -18.30 -29.34
CA LEU A 183 5.59 -17.59 -30.60
C LEU A 183 6.55 -16.40 -30.79
N LYS A 184 6.80 -15.62 -29.75
CA LYS A 184 7.75 -14.50 -29.77
C LYS A 184 9.17 -14.97 -30.08
N LYS A 185 9.56 -16.11 -29.53
CA LYS A 185 10.85 -16.75 -29.82
C LYS A 185 10.91 -17.20 -31.29
N ARG A 186 9.88 -17.87 -31.79
CA ARG A 186 9.79 -18.31 -33.20
C ARG A 186 9.82 -17.15 -34.18
N ASP A 187 9.12 -16.06 -33.90
CA ASP A 187 9.14 -14.85 -34.74
C ASP A 187 10.53 -14.21 -34.75
N ARG A 188 11.22 -14.14 -33.60
CA ARG A 188 12.59 -13.63 -33.53
C ARG A 188 13.55 -14.50 -34.35
N GLU A 189 13.52 -15.82 -34.16
CA GLU A 189 14.35 -16.77 -34.91
C GLU A 189 14.07 -16.68 -36.42
N TYR A 190 12.79 -16.51 -36.79
CA TYR A 190 12.38 -16.34 -38.18
C TYR A 190 12.92 -15.04 -38.79
N ILE A 191 12.81 -13.91 -38.06
CA ILE A 191 13.36 -12.62 -38.49
C ILE A 191 14.89 -12.69 -38.63
N GLU A 192 15.59 -13.25 -37.64
CA GLU A 192 17.04 -13.43 -37.67
C GLU A 192 17.47 -14.30 -38.85
N GLY A 193 16.75 -15.40 -39.10
CA GLY A 193 16.97 -16.26 -40.26
C GLY A 193 16.78 -15.53 -41.59
N LYS A 194 15.78 -14.64 -41.69
CA LYS A 194 15.54 -13.84 -42.90
C LYS A 194 16.57 -12.74 -43.11
N VAL A 195 17.04 -12.10 -42.04
CA VAL A 195 18.16 -11.15 -42.09
C VAL A 195 19.46 -11.85 -42.50
N ALA A 196 19.70 -13.07 -42.01
CA ALA A 196 20.84 -13.88 -42.43
C ALA A 196 20.74 -14.29 -43.91
N SER A 197 19.55 -14.66 -44.40
CA SER A 197 19.32 -14.93 -45.83
C SER A 197 19.64 -13.70 -46.68
N LEU A 198 19.18 -12.52 -46.26
CA LEU A 198 19.45 -11.26 -46.94
C LEU A 198 20.95 -10.92 -47.00
N HIS A 199 21.69 -11.20 -45.93
CA HIS A 199 23.15 -11.06 -45.90
C HIS A 199 23.82 -11.99 -46.91
N HIS A 200 23.42 -13.26 -46.96
CA HIS A 200 23.95 -14.22 -47.93
C HIS A 200 23.61 -13.84 -49.37
N HIS A 201 22.42 -13.31 -49.63
CA HIS A 201 22.05 -12.79 -50.94
C HIS A 201 22.90 -11.58 -51.34
N ALA A 202 23.18 -10.68 -50.40
CA ALA A 202 24.08 -9.55 -50.63
C ALA A 202 25.51 -10.02 -50.98
N GLU A 203 26.05 -10.99 -50.24
CA GLU A 203 27.36 -11.60 -50.54
C GLU A 203 27.37 -12.28 -51.92
N ALA A 204 26.32 -13.05 -52.26
CA ALA A 204 26.20 -13.71 -53.55
C ALA A 204 26.09 -12.72 -54.72
N VAL A 205 25.36 -11.61 -54.54
CA VAL A 205 25.29 -10.53 -55.53
C VAL A 205 26.67 -9.89 -55.69
N MET A 206 27.37 -9.60 -54.59
CA MET A 206 28.71 -9.01 -54.61
C MET A 206 29.69 -9.90 -55.38
N GLU A 207 29.76 -11.19 -55.05
CA GLU A 207 30.63 -12.16 -55.74
C GLU A 207 30.30 -12.27 -57.23
N HIS A 208 29.00 -12.35 -57.57
CA HIS A 208 28.57 -12.42 -58.96
C HIS A 208 28.91 -11.16 -59.75
N VAL A 209 28.73 -9.98 -59.16
CA VAL A 209 29.07 -8.70 -59.79
C VAL A 209 30.59 -8.57 -59.98
N TYR A 210 31.40 -8.98 -59.00
CA TYR A 210 32.87 -9.04 -59.14
C TYR A 210 33.32 -10.01 -60.23
N ALA A 211 32.74 -11.22 -60.27
CA ALA A 211 33.05 -12.21 -61.29
C ALA A 211 32.70 -11.69 -62.70
N LYS A 212 31.55 -11.03 -62.85
CA LYS A 212 31.11 -10.42 -64.11
C LYS A 212 31.98 -9.24 -64.53
N ALA A 213 32.39 -8.38 -63.58
CA ALA A 213 33.32 -7.28 -63.85
C ALA A 213 34.68 -7.81 -64.34
N LYS A 214 35.21 -8.85 -63.72
CA LYS A 214 36.46 -9.50 -64.15
C LYS A 214 36.34 -10.14 -65.54
N ALA A 215 35.24 -10.83 -65.83
CA ALA A 215 34.99 -11.41 -67.15
C ALA A 215 34.92 -10.33 -68.25
N LEU A 216 34.26 -9.19 -67.96
CA LEU A 216 34.21 -8.03 -68.86
C LEU A 216 35.58 -7.40 -69.12
N GLU A 217 36.50 -7.42 -68.15
CA GLU A 217 37.88 -6.96 -68.33
C GLU A 217 38.73 -7.93 -69.18
N GLU A 218 38.47 -9.24 -69.09
CA GLU A 218 39.18 -10.27 -69.86
C GLU A 218 38.69 -10.38 -71.31
N GLU A 219 37.38 -10.30 -71.56
CA GLU A 219 36.76 -10.45 -72.89
C GLU A 219 37.05 -9.28 -73.85
N HIS A 220 37.36 -8.10 -73.31
CA HIS A 220 37.50 -6.85 -74.08
C HIS A 220 38.94 -6.34 -74.22
N LYS A 221 39.94 -7.16 -73.89
CA LYS A 221 41.36 -6.86 -74.18
C LYS A 221 41.63 -6.94 -75.69
N GLY A 222 41.39 -5.83 -76.42
CA GLY A 222 41.92 -5.65 -77.78
C GLY A 222 41.04 -4.95 -78.80
N ASP A 223 39.78 -4.60 -78.49
CA ASP A 223 38.85 -4.03 -79.48
C ASP A 223 38.41 -2.58 -79.14
N PRO A 224 38.91 -1.55 -79.84
CA PRO A 224 38.65 -0.14 -79.52
C PRO A 224 37.19 0.30 -79.66
N GLN A 225 36.38 -0.38 -80.48
CA GLN A 225 34.98 0.00 -80.74
C GLN A 225 34.04 -0.41 -79.60
N LYS A 226 34.39 -1.41 -78.79
CA LYS A 226 33.56 -1.89 -77.66
C LYS A 226 33.78 -1.13 -76.34
N ILE A 227 34.69 -0.16 -76.33
CA ILE A 227 35.06 0.60 -75.12
C ILE A 227 33.89 1.44 -74.56
N ALA A 228 32.98 1.93 -75.40
CA ALA A 228 31.84 2.73 -74.96
C ALA A 228 30.75 1.90 -74.24
N GLU A 229 30.42 0.74 -74.79
CA GLU A 229 29.47 -0.22 -74.19
C GLU A 229 30.03 -0.80 -72.88
N GLN A 230 31.34 -1.09 -72.86
CA GLN A 230 32.04 -1.54 -71.66
C GLN A 230 32.01 -0.49 -70.54
N LYS A 231 32.18 0.80 -70.86
CA LYS A 231 32.08 1.89 -69.88
C LYS A 231 30.68 1.94 -69.25
N MET A 232 29.61 1.87 -70.04
CA MET A 232 28.24 1.89 -69.51
C MET A 232 27.93 0.65 -68.65
N ALA A 233 28.33 -0.54 -69.09
CA ALA A 233 28.16 -1.77 -68.32
C ALA A 233 28.90 -1.71 -66.98
N ARG A 234 30.11 -1.14 -66.97
CA ARG A 234 30.90 -0.92 -65.77
C ARG A 234 30.23 0.06 -64.80
N THR A 235 29.68 1.18 -65.29
CA THR A 235 28.96 2.13 -64.40
C THR A 235 27.74 1.49 -63.74
N VAL A 236 27.02 0.62 -64.46
CA VAL A 236 25.88 -0.13 -63.90
C VAL A 236 26.33 -1.14 -62.85
N LEU A 237 27.43 -1.87 -63.10
CA LEU A 237 28.01 -2.82 -62.14
C LEU A 237 28.55 -2.11 -60.89
N GLU A 238 29.22 -0.97 -61.04
CA GLU A 238 29.69 -0.12 -59.93
C GLU A 238 28.51 0.43 -59.12
N GLY A 239 27.40 0.79 -59.78
CA GLY A 239 26.15 1.16 -59.10
C GLY A 239 25.56 0.02 -58.26
N HIS A 240 25.54 -1.20 -58.80
CA HIS A 240 25.09 -2.38 -58.05
C HIS A 240 26.02 -2.73 -56.88
N LEU A 241 27.34 -2.67 -57.06
CA LEU A 241 28.31 -2.89 -55.97
C LEU A 241 28.10 -1.92 -54.82
N ASN A 242 27.97 -0.62 -55.13
CA ASN A 242 27.75 0.42 -54.12
C ASN A 242 26.43 0.19 -53.35
N ASN A 243 25.37 -0.27 -54.02
CA ASN A 243 24.12 -0.61 -53.35
C ASN A 243 24.26 -1.82 -52.42
N VAL A 244 24.97 -2.87 -52.85
CA VAL A 244 25.21 -4.07 -52.05
C VAL A 244 26.12 -3.78 -50.86
N GLU A 245 27.18 -2.99 -51.06
CA GLU A 245 28.08 -2.53 -49.99
C GLU A 245 27.31 -1.74 -48.93
N LYS A 246 26.43 -0.83 -49.33
CA LYS A 246 25.55 -0.10 -48.40
C LYS A 246 24.62 -1.03 -47.62
N VAL A 247 24.08 -2.07 -48.26
CA VAL A 247 23.23 -3.07 -47.59
C VAL A 247 24.03 -3.85 -46.54
N LEU A 248 25.22 -4.34 -46.89
CA LEU A 248 26.10 -5.07 -45.96
C LEU A 248 26.57 -4.16 -44.81
N GLU A 249 26.95 -2.91 -45.11
CA GLU A 249 27.33 -1.93 -44.11
C GLU A 249 26.18 -1.68 -43.13
N HIS A 250 24.97 -1.45 -43.64
CA HIS A 250 23.78 -1.23 -42.82
C HIS A 250 23.43 -2.43 -41.93
N LEU A 251 23.45 -3.65 -42.49
CA LEU A 251 23.23 -4.89 -41.74
C LEU A 251 24.30 -5.10 -40.65
N SER A 252 25.56 -4.82 -40.97
CA SER A 252 26.67 -4.94 -40.03
C SER A 252 26.59 -3.90 -38.90
N HIS A 253 26.12 -2.69 -39.21
CA HIS A 253 25.94 -1.61 -38.25
C HIS A 253 24.81 -1.95 -37.27
N LYS A 254 23.63 -2.39 -37.77
CA LYS A 254 22.50 -2.82 -36.94
C LYS A 254 22.85 -4.01 -36.04
N LYS A 255 23.60 -4.98 -36.57
CA LYS A 255 24.10 -6.11 -35.77
C LYS A 255 25.03 -5.66 -34.64
N LYS A 256 25.86 -4.63 -34.85
CA LYS A 256 26.77 -4.07 -33.83
C LYS A 256 26.06 -3.16 -32.83
N SER A 257 25.06 -2.40 -33.26
CA SER A 257 24.29 -1.51 -32.37
C SER A 257 23.32 -2.28 -31.47
N GLY A 258 22.94 -3.51 -31.87
CA GLY A 258 21.92 -4.29 -31.16
C GLY A 258 20.50 -3.76 -31.38
N GLU A 259 20.34 -2.76 -32.26
CA GLU A 259 19.03 -2.28 -32.70
C GLU A 259 18.46 -3.24 -33.73
N GLY A 260 17.24 -3.74 -33.47
CA GLY A 260 16.50 -4.55 -34.42
C GLY A 260 16.25 -3.81 -35.74
N LEU A 261 16.15 -4.57 -36.83
CA LEU A 261 15.73 -4.06 -38.12
C LEU A 261 14.21 -3.84 -38.11
N THR A 262 13.71 -2.74 -38.69
CA THR A 262 12.27 -2.56 -38.92
C THR A 262 11.83 -3.24 -40.22
N TYR A 263 10.54 -3.53 -40.39
CA TYR A 263 10.06 -4.10 -41.66
C TYR A 263 10.35 -3.18 -42.85
N GLY A 264 10.17 -1.86 -42.68
CA GLY A 264 10.44 -0.88 -43.73
C GLY A 264 11.91 -0.86 -44.17
N GLU A 265 12.84 -1.00 -43.22
CA GLU A 265 14.27 -1.16 -43.52
C GLU A 265 14.54 -2.50 -44.23
N TYR A 266 13.95 -3.61 -43.77
CA TYR A 266 14.08 -4.92 -44.42
C TYR A 266 13.62 -4.90 -45.88
N GLU A 267 12.43 -4.35 -46.15
CA GLU A 267 11.86 -4.25 -47.50
C GLU A 267 12.71 -3.35 -48.41
N MET A 268 13.26 -2.26 -47.88
CA MET A 268 14.17 -1.38 -48.61
C MET A 268 15.45 -2.11 -49.04
N LEU A 269 16.10 -2.82 -48.11
CA LEU A 269 17.32 -3.58 -48.39
C LEU A 269 17.05 -4.73 -49.36
N TYR A 270 15.93 -5.43 -49.20
CA TYR A 270 15.50 -6.48 -50.11
C TYR A 270 15.29 -5.96 -51.54
N ASN A 271 14.59 -4.84 -51.71
CA ASN A 271 14.36 -4.23 -53.02
C ASN A 271 15.68 -3.74 -53.66
N ALA A 272 16.64 -3.28 -52.87
CA ALA A 272 17.97 -2.89 -53.37
C ALA A 272 18.78 -4.08 -53.93
N LEU A 273 18.57 -5.30 -53.42
CA LEU A 273 19.27 -6.51 -53.86
C LEU A 273 18.55 -7.26 -54.99
N LYS A 274 17.22 -7.15 -55.08
CA LYS A 274 16.37 -7.91 -56.00
C LYS A 274 16.81 -7.82 -57.46
N ASP A 275 17.22 -6.65 -57.92
CA ASP A 275 17.56 -6.43 -59.34
C ASP A 275 18.97 -6.94 -59.70
N GLY A 276 19.85 -7.11 -58.71
CA GLY A 276 21.24 -7.53 -58.88
C GLY A 276 21.47 -9.04 -58.71
N HIS A 277 20.50 -9.79 -58.17
CA HIS A 277 20.71 -11.18 -57.78
C HIS A 277 20.90 -12.13 -58.98
N PRO A 278 21.92 -13.02 -58.97
CA PRO A 278 22.19 -13.96 -60.07
C PRO A 278 21.04 -14.96 -60.27
N ASP A 279 20.40 -15.38 -59.18
CA ASP A 279 19.25 -16.28 -59.21
C ASP A 279 17.95 -15.50 -58.97
N LYS A 280 17.21 -15.22 -60.06
CA LYS A 280 15.93 -14.49 -59.97
C LYS A 280 14.80 -15.36 -59.44
N LEU A 281 14.94 -16.69 -59.43
CA LEU A 281 13.91 -17.60 -58.95
C LEU A 281 13.89 -17.65 -57.42
N THR A 282 15.05 -17.66 -56.78
CA THR A 282 15.15 -17.60 -55.30
C THR A 282 14.58 -16.28 -54.76
N MET A 283 14.90 -15.15 -55.38
CA MET A 283 14.32 -13.85 -54.99
C MET A 283 12.80 -13.83 -55.23
N LYS A 284 12.28 -14.41 -56.31
CA LYS A 284 10.82 -14.51 -56.49
C LYS A 284 10.14 -15.33 -55.40
N ALA A 285 10.73 -16.45 -55.00
CA ALA A 285 10.21 -17.27 -53.89
C ALA A 285 10.25 -16.50 -52.56
N GLU A 286 11.30 -15.72 -52.29
CA GLU A 286 11.35 -14.87 -51.10
C GLU A 286 10.33 -13.73 -51.14
N GLN A 287 10.02 -13.20 -52.33
CA GLN A 287 8.99 -12.19 -52.51
C GLN A 287 7.60 -12.70 -52.09
N GLU A 288 7.30 -13.97 -52.33
CA GLU A 288 6.04 -14.60 -51.89
C GLU A 288 5.93 -14.70 -50.36
N HIS A 289 7.07 -14.72 -49.66
CA HIS A 289 7.12 -14.78 -48.20
C HIS A 289 7.11 -13.40 -47.51
N LEU A 290 7.20 -12.29 -48.26
CA LEU A 290 7.17 -10.93 -47.69
C LEU A 290 5.97 -10.65 -46.77
N PRO A 291 4.72 -11.11 -47.07
CA PRO A 291 3.59 -10.90 -46.16
C PRO A 291 3.80 -11.57 -44.79
N HIS A 292 4.41 -12.75 -44.75
CA HIS A 292 4.71 -13.45 -43.49
C HIS A 292 5.83 -12.78 -42.71
N VAL A 293 6.83 -12.24 -43.42
CA VAL A 293 7.90 -11.44 -42.81
C VAL A 293 7.33 -10.17 -42.22
N LYS A 294 6.49 -9.44 -42.97
CA LYS A 294 5.77 -8.26 -42.50
C LYS A 294 4.97 -8.53 -41.23
N ALA A 295 4.15 -9.58 -41.24
CA ALA A 295 3.33 -9.94 -40.08
C ALA A 295 4.20 -10.25 -38.85
N SER A 296 5.37 -10.88 -39.02
CA SER A 296 6.27 -11.22 -37.91
C SER A 296 6.96 -9.97 -37.34
N PHE A 297 7.40 -9.05 -38.20
CA PHE A 297 7.96 -7.76 -37.78
C PHE A 297 6.92 -6.88 -37.09
N GLU A 298 5.71 -6.75 -37.64
CA GLU A 298 4.64 -5.94 -37.04
C GLU A 298 4.25 -6.47 -35.64
N ARG A 299 4.14 -7.80 -35.48
CA ARG A 299 3.91 -8.43 -34.16
C ARG A 299 5.05 -8.15 -33.19
N THR A 300 6.30 -8.25 -33.67
CA THR A 300 7.48 -8.03 -32.83
C THR A 300 7.63 -6.56 -32.40
N GLU A 301 7.37 -5.62 -33.30
CA GLU A 301 7.52 -4.17 -33.09
C GLU A 301 6.46 -3.61 -32.15
N LYS A 302 5.21 -4.08 -32.27
CA LYS A 302 4.09 -3.61 -31.46
C LYS A 302 3.81 -4.44 -30.20
N ASP A 303 4.51 -5.57 -30.03
CA ASP A 303 4.30 -6.54 -28.95
C ASP A 303 2.84 -7.06 -28.87
N GLU A 304 2.17 -7.20 -30.02
CA GLU A 304 0.75 -7.64 -30.16
C GLU A 304 0.53 -9.13 -29.81
N TYR A 305 1.53 -9.83 -29.25
CA TYR A 305 1.44 -11.26 -28.87
C TYR A 305 0.33 -11.53 -27.86
N HIS A 306 0.00 -10.56 -27.02
CA HIS A 306 -1.01 -10.67 -25.97
C HIS A 306 -2.45 -10.67 -26.50
N GLU A 307 -2.69 -10.20 -27.73
CA GLU A 307 -4.01 -10.14 -28.37
C GLU A 307 -4.35 -11.40 -29.15
N LEU A 308 -3.37 -12.28 -29.37
CA LEU A 308 -3.57 -13.53 -30.09
C LEU A 308 -4.11 -14.59 -29.13
N ASP A 309 -5.36 -15.02 -29.39
CA ASP A 309 -5.90 -16.23 -28.79
C ASP A 309 -5.26 -17.45 -29.46
N LEU A 310 -4.16 -17.94 -28.86
CA LEU A 310 -3.38 -19.05 -29.39
C LEU A 310 -3.98 -20.41 -29.00
N THR A 311 -5.02 -20.43 -28.18
CA THR A 311 -5.65 -21.66 -27.71
C THR A 311 -7.16 -21.57 -27.89
N ASN A 312 -7.72 -22.33 -28.83
CA ASN A 312 -9.19 -22.52 -29.01
C ASN A 312 -9.93 -23.06 -27.76
N LYS A 313 -9.26 -23.15 -26.60
CA LYS A 313 -9.77 -23.65 -25.32
C LYS A 313 -10.79 -22.71 -24.66
N TRP A 314 -10.86 -21.44 -25.03
CA TRP A 314 -11.86 -20.51 -24.49
C TRP A 314 -13.30 -20.93 -24.81
N ALA A 315 -13.54 -21.47 -26.02
CA ALA A 315 -14.87 -21.94 -26.41
C ALA A 315 -15.35 -23.14 -25.56
N ASP A 316 -14.43 -24.01 -25.15
CA ASP A 316 -14.74 -25.15 -24.28
C ASP A 316 -14.94 -24.72 -22.83
N MET A 317 -14.16 -23.73 -22.36
CA MET A 317 -14.32 -23.15 -21.02
C MET A 317 -15.65 -22.40 -20.89
N ASP A 318 -16.03 -21.58 -21.88
CA ASP A 318 -17.30 -20.86 -21.90
C ASP A 318 -18.50 -21.80 -21.80
N LYS A 319 -18.41 -22.98 -22.43
CA LYS A 319 -19.44 -24.02 -22.33
C LYS A 319 -19.51 -24.62 -20.91
N ILE A 320 -18.36 -24.93 -20.32
CA ILE A 320 -18.29 -25.44 -18.93
C ILE A 320 -18.83 -24.39 -17.95
N PHE A 321 -18.48 -23.11 -18.14
CA PHE A 321 -19.00 -22.01 -17.33
C PHE A 321 -20.50 -21.85 -17.48
N PHE A 322 -21.03 -21.96 -18.69
CA PHE A 322 -22.46 -21.89 -18.93
C PHE A 322 -23.22 -23.02 -18.23
N GLU A 323 -22.73 -24.26 -18.33
CA GLU A 323 -23.32 -25.43 -17.66
C GLU A 323 -23.25 -25.31 -16.13
N LYS A 324 -22.12 -24.83 -15.57
CA LYS A 324 -21.97 -24.58 -14.12
C LYS A 324 -22.89 -23.46 -13.64
N GLU A 325 -23.00 -22.37 -14.39
CA GLU A 325 -23.85 -21.23 -14.05
C GLU A 325 -25.35 -21.59 -14.11
N GLU A 326 -25.77 -22.43 -15.04
CA GLU A 326 -27.13 -22.98 -15.06
C GLU A 326 -27.41 -23.87 -13.85
N ALA A 327 -26.47 -24.76 -13.49
CA ALA A 327 -26.59 -25.60 -12.29
C ALA A 327 -26.65 -24.75 -11.01
N ARG A 328 -25.85 -23.68 -10.93
CA ARG A 328 -25.88 -22.69 -9.85
C ARG A 328 -27.23 -22.00 -9.76
N LYS A 329 -27.77 -21.49 -10.87
CA LYS A 329 -29.09 -20.82 -10.89
C LYS A 329 -30.22 -21.75 -10.47
N LEU A 330 -30.20 -23.01 -10.93
CA LEU A 330 -31.16 -24.03 -10.51
C LEU A 330 -31.06 -24.32 -9.01
N PHE A 331 -29.84 -24.41 -8.49
CA PHE A 331 -29.59 -24.61 -7.07
C PHE A 331 -30.04 -23.41 -6.22
N GLU A 332 -29.68 -22.19 -6.62
CA GLU A 332 -30.09 -20.95 -5.96
C GLU A 332 -31.60 -20.75 -5.97
N ALA A 333 -32.27 -21.08 -7.08
CA ALA A 333 -33.73 -21.05 -7.17
C ALA A 333 -34.37 -22.02 -6.15
N LYS A 334 -33.87 -23.25 -6.09
CA LYS A 334 -34.34 -24.27 -5.14
C LYS A 334 -34.08 -23.88 -3.68
N MET A 335 -32.90 -23.34 -3.38
CA MET A 335 -32.57 -22.84 -2.04
C MET A 335 -33.37 -21.58 -1.67
N SER A 336 -33.60 -20.67 -2.61
CA SER A 336 -34.41 -19.46 -2.39
C SER A 336 -35.86 -19.82 -2.09
N GLU A 337 -36.40 -20.85 -2.74
CA GLU A 337 -37.75 -21.37 -2.47
C GLU A 337 -37.85 -21.98 -1.07
N MET A 338 -36.89 -22.83 -0.67
CA MET A 338 -36.82 -23.40 0.69
C MET A 338 -36.62 -22.31 1.76
N ASN A 339 -35.77 -21.32 1.49
CA ASN A 339 -35.53 -20.20 2.39
C ASN A 339 -36.74 -19.27 2.51
N LYS A 340 -37.50 -19.00 1.44
CA LYS A 340 -38.69 -18.14 1.53
C LYS A 340 -39.81 -18.77 2.36
N ALA A 341 -39.93 -20.10 2.33
CA ALA A 341 -40.92 -20.83 3.12
C ALA A 341 -40.61 -20.81 4.63
N SER A 342 -39.33 -20.85 5.02
CA SER A 342 -38.91 -20.92 6.43
C SER A 342 -38.46 -19.57 7.02
N ALA A 343 -37.86 -18.68 6.23
CA ALA A 343 -37.09 -17.54 6.74
C ALA A 343 -37.90 -16.38 7.30
N THR A 344 -39.16 -16.18 6.92
CA THR A 344 -39.92 -15.00 7.41
C THR A 344 -40.42 -15.17 8.85
N LYS A 345 -40.79 -16.38 9.23
CA LYS A 345 -41.27 -16.70 10.59
C LYS A 345 -40.11 -16.93 11.55
N ASP A 346 -39.07 -17.63 11.09
CA ASP A 346 -37.92 -17.99 11.92
C ASP A 346 -36.99 -16.80 12.17
N ARG A 347 -36.85 -15.88 11.21
CA ARG A 347 -36.05 -14.65 11.39
C ARG A 347 -36.65 -13.70 12.42
N GLN A 348 -37.97 -13.50 12.40
CA GLN A 348 -38.62 -12.63 13.40
C GLN A 348 -38.60 -13.25 14.80
N ALA A 349 -38.66 -14.59 14.89
CA ALA A 349 -38.51 -15.30 16.16
C ALA A 349 -37.07 -15.21 16.69
N PHE A 350 -36.07 -15.39 15.81
CA PHE A 350 -34.65 -15.24 16.14
C PHE A 350 -34.31 -13.82 16.59
N GLU A 351 -34.71 -12.78 15.84
CA GLU A 351 -34.44 -11.39 16.23
C GLU A 351 -35.05 -11.04 17.60
N LYS A 352 -36.27 -11.53 17.90
CA LYS A 352 -36.90 -11.35 19.21
C LYS A 352 -36.17 -12.11 20.32
N SER A 353 -35.74 -13.35 20.06
CA SER A 353 -35.00 -14.16 21.03
C SER A 353 -33.59 -13.62 21.28
N LEU A 354 -32.94 -13.11 20.23
CA LEU A 354 -31.64 -12.45 20.32
C LEU A 354 -31.74 -11.16 21.11
N MET A 355 -32.75 -10.32 20.85
CA MET A 355 -32.98 -9.11 21.65
C MET A 355 -33.30 -9.41 23.10
N ALA A 356 -34.03 -10.50 23.39
CA ALA A 356 -34.25 -10.96 24.76
C ALA A 356 -32.95 -11.45 25.43
N SER A 357 -32.12 -12.20 24.70
CA SER A 357 -30.81 -12.69 25.19
C SER A 357 -29.80 -11.54 25.39
N LEU A 358 -29.85 -10.53 24.51
CA LEU A 358 -29.08 -9.31 24.65
C LEU A 358 -29.63 -8.43 25.80
N SER A 359 -30.93 -8.45 26.09
CA SER A 359 -31.46 -7.75 27.26
C SER A 359 -31.04 -8.41 28.58
N ASP A 360 -30.62 -9.68 28.53
CA ASP A 360 -30.02 -10.44 29.64
C ASP A 360 -28.48 -10.42 29.60
N LEU A 361 -27.88 -9.52 28.79
CA LEU A 361 -26.45 -9.20 28.91
C LEU A 361 -26.16 -8.96 30.40
N PRO A 362 -25.10 -9.57 30.96
CA PRO A 362 -24.86 -9.55 32.39
C PRO A 362 -24.96 -8.12 32.90
N VAL A 363 -25.71 -7.92 33.99
CA VAL A 363 -25.91 -6.61 34.66
C VAL A 363 -24.58 -5.85 34.85
N HIS A 364 -23.46 -6.58 34.91
CA HIS A 364 -22.11 -6.04 34.83
C HIS A 364 -21.87 -5.14 33.60
N CYS A 365 -22.20 -5.49 32.36
CA CYS A 365 -21.97 -4.60 31.22
C CYS A 365 -22.75 -3.28 31.32
N LEU A 366 -24.02 -3.29 31.75
CA LEU A 366 -24.83 -2.07 31.86
C LEU A 366 -24.46 -1.22 33.09
N SER A 367 -24.17 -1.85 34.23
CA SER A 367 -23.76 -1.14 35.45
C SER A 367 -22.33 -0.61 35.35
N GLU A 368 -21.41 -1.37 34.74
CA GLU A 368 -20.03 -0.98 34.53
C GLU A 368 -19.91 0.20 33.58
N VAL A 369 -20.75 0.31 32.53
CA VAL A 369 -20.79 1.49 31.64
C VAL A 369 -20.90 2.80 32.43
N SER A 370 -21.77 2.85 33.44
CA SER A 370 -21.98 4.04 34.26
C SER A 370 -20.78 4.36 35.16
N HIS A 371 -20.12 3.33 35.70
CA HIS A 371 -18.92 3.47 36.52
C HIS A 371 -17.70 3.86 35.69
N TYR A 372 -17.54 3.28 34.50
CA TYR A 372 -16.52 3.63 33.53
C TYR A 372 -16.68 5.06 33.00
N GLN A 373 -17.92 5.48 32.72
CA GLN A 373 -18.19 6.86 32.32
C GLN A 373 -17.86 7.84 33.45
N SER A 374 -18.20 7.49 34.69
CA SER A 374 -17.84 8.27 35.88
C SER A 374 -16.31 8.34 36.07
N MET A 375 -15.59 7.24 35.83
CA MET A 375 -14.12 7.18 35.83
C MET A 375 -13.50 8.04 34.74
N LYS A 376 -14.05 8.00 33.53
CA LYS A 376 -13.60 8.81 32.40
C LYS A 376 -13.75 10.30 32.72
N TRP A 377 -14.92 10.71 33.20
CA TRP A 377 -15.15 12.09 33.63
C TRP A 377 -14.27 12.48 34.81
N GLY A 378 -14.08 11.59 35.79
CA GLY A 378 -13.18 11.80 36.92
C GLY A 378 -11.72 11.96 36.49
N GLY A 379 -11.24 11.15 35.54
CA GLY A 379 -9.91 11.25 34.96
C GLY A 379 -9.71 12.55 34.17
N TRP A 380 -10.69 12.98 33.37
CA TRP A 380 -10.64 14.28 32.70
C TRP A 380 -10.65 15.45 33.67
N ALA A 381 -11.47 15.39 34.72
CA ALA A 381 -11.50 16.40 35.77
C ALA A 381 -10.16 16.49 36.52
N LEU A 382 -9.55 15.34 36.84
CA LEU A 382 -8.22 15.24 37.44
C LEU A 382 -7.13 15.80 36.52
N MET A 383 -7.18 15.49 35.22
CA MET A 383 -6.22 16.04 34.25
C MET A 383 -6.35 17.57 34.15
N LEU A 384 -7.58 18.09 34.11
CA LEU A 384 -7.83 19.52 34.10
C LEU A 384 -7.32 20.19 35.39
N SER A 385 -7.57 19.57 36.56
CA SER A 385 -7.05 20.08 37.83
C SER A 385 -5.53 20.08 37.86
N GLN A 386 -4.89 19.06 37.25
CA GLN A 386 -3.43 18.98 37.18
C GLN A 386 -2.82 20.12 36.36
N LEU A 387 -3.40 20.40 35.18
CA LEU A 387 -2.95 21.49 34.32
C LEU A 387 -3.17 22.86 34.97
N MET A 388 -4.31 23.06 35.63
CA MET A 388 -4.59 24.30 36.37
C MET A 388 -3.60 24.49 37.53
N ALA A 389 -3.32 23.43 38.29
CA ALA A 389 -2.35 23.47 39.38
C ALA A 389 -0.93 23.77 38.89
N ALA A 390 -0.50 23.16 37.78
CA ALA A 390 0.78 23.43 37.15
C ALA A 390 0.88 24.89 36.67
N TYR A 391 -0.17 25.42 36.05
CA TYR A 391 -0.25 26.80 35.59
C TYR A 391 -0.16 27.81 36.75
N VAL A 392 -0.93 27.57 37.82
CA VAL A 392 -0.91 28.41 39.03
C VAL A 392 0.47 28.37 39.69
N ALA A 393 1.07 27.19 39.82
CA ALA A 393 2.40 27.04 40.38
C ALA A 393 3.48 27.74 39.54
N ALA A 394 3.45 27.59 38.21
CA ALA A 394 4.36 28.28 37.31
C ALA A 394 4.22 29.81 37.41
N THR A 395 2.97 30.30 37.47
CA THR A 395 2.69 31.74 37.64
C THR A 395 3.21 32.25 38.98
N SER A 396 3.03 31.48 40.07
CA SER A 396 3.55 31.83 41.40
C SER A 396 5.09 31.91 41.41
N LEU A 397 5.77 31.04 40.65
CA LEU A 397 7.22 31.03 40.54
C LEU A 397 7.76 32.26 39.77
N VAL A 398 7.05 32.69 38.72
CA VAL A 398 7.44 33.85 37.90
C VAL A 398 7.16 35.17 38.61
N VAL A 399 6.03 35.26 39.32
CA VAL A 399 5.59 36.49 40.03
C VAL A 399 6.25 36.61 41.41
N GLY A 400 6.83 35.53 41.94
CA GLY A 400 7.50 35.51 43.24
C GLY A 400 8.66 36.50 43.34
N PRO A 401 8.93 37.03 44.56
CA PRO A 401 10.07 37.91 44.79
C PRO A 401 11.36 37.16 44.44
N LYS A 402 12.21 37.78 43.62
CA LYS A 402 13.57 37.28 43.39
C LYS A 402 14.29 37.30 44.73
N HIS A 403 14.58 36.11 45.26
CA HIS A 403 15.54 35.97 46.33
C HIS A 403 16.93 36.18 45.71
N ASP A 404 17.48 37.38 45.91
CA ASP A 404 18.88 37.70 45.60
C ASP A 404 19.84 36.92 46.51
#